data_AF-A0A8S9DRG6-F1
#
_entry.id   AF-A0A8S9DRG6-F1
#
_cell.length_a   1.000
_cell.length_b   1.000
_cell.length_c   1.000
_cell.angle_alpha   90.00
_cell.angle_beta   90.00
_cell.angle_gamma   90.00
#
_symmetry.space_group_name_H-M   'P 1'
#
loop_
_entity.id
_entity.type
_entity.pdbx_description
1 polymer ?
#
loop_
_entity_poly.entity_id
_entity_poly.type
_entity_poly.pdbx_seq_one_letter_code
_entity_poly.pdbx_strand_id
1 'polypeptide(L)' 'MRECLEKVGAPVDLVQNLKDPSVELTRELMKHVDLIVATGGSAMVKVAYSSGTPAYGVGAGNSVVVVDETSDLADAANKI' A
#
# COMPACT_ATOMS: atom_id res chain seq x y z
N MET A 1 -0.32 -17.42 -4.33
CA MET A 1 -1.41 -17.48 -3.32
C MET A 1 -2.38 -18.63 -3.59
N ARG A 2 -2.84 -18.84 -4.84
CA ARG A 2 -3.77 -19.94 -5.19
C ARG A 2 -3.36 -21.33 -4.67
N GLU A 3 -2.12 -21.76 -4.92
CA GLU A 3 -1.60 -23.05 -4.43
C GLU A 3 -1.65 -23.18 -2.90
N CYS A 4 -1.40 -22.09 -2.17
CA CYS A 4 -1.50 -22.08 -0.71
C CYS A 4 -2.96 -22.17 -0.25
N LEU A 5 -3.88 -21.50 -0.95
CA LEU A 5 -5.32 -21.54 -0.67
C LEU A 5 -5.88 -22.95 -0.90
N GLU A 6 -5.46 -23.61 -1.97
CA GLU A 6 -5.85 -24.99 -2.28
C GLU A 6 -5.41 -25.96 -1.17
N LYS A 7 -4.17 -25.83 -0.67
CA LYS A 7 -3.64 -26.67 0.42
C LYS A 7 -4.43 -26.56 1.72
N VAL A 8 -5.10 -25.43 1.96
CA VAL A 8 -5.92 -25.20 3.16
C VAL A 8 -7.43 -25.35 2.89
N GLY A 9 -7.83 -25.78 1.70
CA GLY A 9 -9.24 -25.97 1.33
C GLY A 9 -10.03 -24.67 1.17
N ALA A 10 -9.35 -23.53 1.00
CA ALA A 10 -9.99 -22.23 0.77
C ALA A 10 -10.31 -22.01 -0.72
N PRO A 11 -11.30 -21.16 -1.06
CA PRO A 11 -11.56 -20.79 -2.44
C PRO A 11 -10.29 -20.25 -3.12
N VAL A 12 -9.89 -20.86 -4.23
CA VAL A 12 -8.63 -20.51 -4.92
C VAL A 12 -8.61 -19.09 -5.48
N ASP A 13 -9.79 -18.48 -5.67
CA ASP A 13 -9.99 -17.11 -6.16
C ASP A 13 -10.24 -16.10 -5.04
N LEU A 14 -10.00 -16.47 -3.78
CA LEU A 14 -10.14 -15.56 -2.63
C LEU A 14 -9.17 -14.37 -2.71
N VAL A 15 -7.99 -14.58 -3.32
CA VAL A 15 -7.00 -13.53 -3.56
C VAL A 15 -6.66 -13.48 -5.03
N GLN A 16 -7.03 -12.38 -5.68
CA GLN A 16 -6.83 -12.18 -7.11
C GLN A 16 -5.88 -11.00 -7.36
N ASN A 17 -5.12 -11.09 -8.46
CA ASN A 17 -4.23 -10.02 -8.89
C ASN A 17 -4.53 -9.66 -10.36
N LEU A 18 -4.48 -8.37 -10.67
CA LEU A 18 -4.59 -7.89 -12.04
C LEU A 18 -3.25 -8.12 -12.75
N LYS A 19 -3.22 -8.99 -13.78
CA LYS A 19 -1.98 -9.38 -14.48
C LYS A 19 -1.35 -8.22 -15.25
N ASP A 20 -2.19 -7.48 -15.97
CA ASP A 20 -1.77 -6.37 -16.85
C ASP A 20 -2.49 -5.09 -16.39
N PRO A 21 -2.02 -4.44 -15.32
CA PRO A 21 -2.70 -3.28 -14.78
C PRO A 21 -2.57 -2.07 -15.71
N SER A 22 -3.67 -1.33 -15.84
CA SER A 22 -3.70 0.00 -16.47
C SER A 22 -4.39 1.00 -15.55
N VAL A 23 -4.25 2.30 -15.85
CA VAL A 23 -4.94 3.36 -15.10
C VAL A 23 -6.46 3.19 -15.20
N GLU A 24 -6.96 2.86 -16.39
CA GLU A 24 -8.37 2.63 -16.67
C GLU A 24 -8.90 1.43 -15.90
N LEU A 25 -8.20 0.29 -15.94
CA LEU A 25 -8.60 -0.92 -15.22
C LEU A 25 -8.57 -0.72 -13.71
N THR A 26 -7.56 0.00 -13.20
CA THR A 26 -7.45 0.31 -11.77
C THR A 26 -8.62 1.19 -11.31
N ARG A 27 -8.96 2.22 -12.10
CA ARG A 27 -10.11 3.09 -11.80
C ARG A 27 -11.43 2.33 -11.83
N GLU A 28 -11.57 1.38 -12.74
CA GLU A 28 -12.78 0.56 -12.80
C GLU A 28 -12.85 -0.38 -11.59
N LEU A 29 -11.76 -1.07 -11.27
CA LEU A 29 -11.68 -1.94 -10.09
C LEU A 29 -12.06 -1.20 -8.79
N MET A 30 -11.58 0.03 -8.61
CA MET A 30 -11.89 0.84 -7.43
C MET A 30 -13.39 1.08 -7.21
N LYS A 31 -14.22 1.03 -8.27
CA LYS A 31 -15.69 1.19 -8.17
C LYS A 31 -16.42 -0.11 -7.85
N HIS A 32 -15.77 -1.26 -8.03
CA HIS A 32 -16.38 -2.60 -7.86
C HIS A 32 -16.02 -3.26 -6.54
N VAL A 33 -15.37 -2.52 -5.62
CA VAL A 33 -14.94 -3.04 -4.32
C VAL A 33 -15.58 -2.25 -3.20
N ASP A 34 -15.72 -2.88 -2.03
CA ASP A 34 -16.31 -2.24 -0.85
C ASP A 34 -15.30 -1.37 -0.08
N LEU A 35 -14.01 -1.63 -0.26
CA LEU A 35 -12.92 -0.95 0.45
C LEU A 35 -11.64 -0.94 -0.38
N ILE A 36 -10.93 0.19 -0.36
CA ILE A 36 -9.62 0.35 -1.00
C ILE A 36 -8.53 0.49 0.06
N VAL A 37 -7.43 -0.24 -0.12
CA VAL A 37 -6.17 -0.04 0.62
C VAL A 37 -5.12 0.48 -0.36
N ALA A 38 -4.88 1.79 -0.35
CA ALA A 38 -4.03 2.48 -1.32
C ALA A 38 -2.64 2.79 -0.74
N THR A 39 -1.65 1.98 -1.14
CA THR A 39 -0.24 2.21 -0.83
C THR A 39 0.47 2.74 -2.07
N GLY A 40 0.90 4.01 -2.05
CA GLY A 40 1.57 4.63 -3.20
C GLY A 40 1.79 6.12 -3.04
N GLY A 41 2.19 6.78 -4.12
CA GLY A 41 2.36 8.23 -4.15
C GLY A 41 1.05 9.00 -3.94
N SER A 42 1.17 10.27 -3.57
CA SER A 42 0.03 11.15 -3.26
C SER A 42 -1.01 11.22 -4.38
N ALA A 43 -0.58 11.15 -5.64
CA ALA A 43 -1.48 11.11 -6.80
C ALA A 43 -2.38 9.87 -6.82
N MET A 44 -1.84 8.69 -6.53
CA MET A 44 -2.61 7.43 -6.46
C MET A 44 -3.59 7.45 -5.29
N VAL A 45 -3.13 7.91 -4.13
CA VAL A 45 -3.94 7.98 -2.91
C VAL A 45 -5.11 8.95 -3.10
N LYS A 46 -4.88 10.09 -3.77
CA LYS A 46 -5.94 11.02 -4.15
C LYS A 46 -6.98 10.37 -5.07
N VAL A 47 -6.56 9.55 -6.04
CA VAL A 47 -7.47 8.82 -6.94
C VAL A 47 -8.33 7.83 -6.14
N ALA A 48 -7.73 7.08 -5.21
CA ALA A 48 -8.47 6.16 -4.33
C ALA A 48 -9.55 6.89 -3.51
N TYR A 49 -9.21 8.02 -2.87
CA TYR A 49 -10.19 8.84 -2.13
C TYR A 49 -11.24 9.52 -3.01
N SER A 50 -10.99 9.65 -4.32
CA SER A 50 -11.92 10.24 -5.28
C SER A 50 -12.77 9.20 -6.01
N SER A 51 -12.64 7.91 -5.68
CA SER A 51 -13.31 6.80 -6.36
C SER A 51 -14.81 6.66 -6.03
N GLY A 52 -15.26 7.26 -4.92
CA GLY A 52 -16.59 7.02 -4.35
C GLY A 52 -16.64 5.83 -3.38
N THR A 53 -15.56 5.07 -3.26
CA THR A 53 -15.42 3.91 -2.37
C THR A 53 -14.62 4.30 -1.11
N PRO A 54 -14.98 3.80 0.09
CA PRO A 54 -14.16 3.96 1.29
C PRO A 54 -12.70 3.56 1.07
N ALA A 55 -11.76 4.37 1.56
CA ALA A 55 -10.34 4.17 1.30
C ALA A 55 -9.45 4.40 2.54
N TYR A 56 -8.46 3.53 2.72
CA TYR A 56 -7.30 3.72 3.57
C TYR A 56 -6.08 4.05 2.71
N GLY A 57 -5.64 5.30 2.75
CA GLY A 57 -4.46 5.76 2.04
C GLY A 57 -3.26 5.98 2.95
N VAL A 58 -2.06 5.79 2.40
CA VAL A 58 -0.80 6.20 3.04
C VAL A 58 -0.25 7.49 2.41
N GLY A 59 0.83 8.03 2.96
CA GLY A 59 1.58 9.12 2.35
C GLY A 59 3.07 8.86 2.43
N ALA A 60 3.85 9.55 1.60
CA ALA A 60 5.29 9.54 1.75
C ALA A 60 5.66 10.23 3.08
N GLY A 61 6.46 9.55 3.90
CA GLY A 61 7.04 10.16 5.09
C GLY A 61 8.17 11.11 4.71
N ASN A 62 8.23 12.27 5.35
CA ASN A 62 9.39 13.17 5.31
C ASN A 62 10.06 13.16 6.68
N SER A 63 10.57 11.98 7.08
CA SER A 63 11.12 11.77 8.43
C SER A 63 12.36 12.64 8.64
N VAL A 64 12.43 13.28 9.80
CA VAL A 64 13.58 14.09 10.23
C VAL A 64 14.24 13.39 11.41
N VAL A 65 15.57 13.28 11.38
CA VAL A 65 16.36 12.80 12.50
C VAL A 65 17.23 13.93 13.02
N VAL A 66 17.20 14.15 14.34
CA VAL A 66 18.01 15.15 15.04
C VAL A 66 19.04 14.41 15.89
N VAL A 67 20.32 14.78 15.72
CA VAL A 67 21.44 14.27 16.52
C VAL A 67 21.98 15.44 17.33
N ASP A 68 21.91 15.33 18.65
CA ASP A 68 22.39 16.37 19.58
C ASP A 68 23.76 16.02 20.17
N GLU A 69 24.31 16.93 20.96
CA GLU A 69 25.63 16.78 21.59
C GLU A 69 25.73 15.64 22.61
N THR A 70 24.61 15.04 23.03
CA THR A 70 24.55 13.94 24.01
C THR A 70 24.49 12.57 23.36
N SER A 71 24.37 12.52 22.03
CA SER A 71 24.16 11.29 21.26
C SER A 71 25.44 10.46 21.12
N ASP A 72 25.29 9.12 21.12
CA ASP A 72 26.35 8.21 20.65
C ASP A 72 26.46 8.33 19.13
N LEU A 73 27.52 8.98 18.67
CA LEU A 73 27.72 9.27 17.24
C LEU A 73 27.94 8.01 16.40
N ALA A 74 28.53 6.94 16.97
CA ALA A 74 28.78 5.71 16.23
C ALA A 74 27.48 4.91 16.06
N ASP A 75 26.66 4.83 17.11
CA ASP A 75 25.34 4.20 17.04
C ASP A 75 24.37 4.99 16.15
N ALA A 76 24.36 6.32 16.26
CA ALA A 76 23.55 7.19 15.41
C ALA A 76 23.90 6.97 13.92
N ALA A 77 25.18 7.00 13.55
CA ALA A 77 25.63 6.80 12.17
C ALA A 77 25.29 5.40 11.60
N ASN A 78 25.08 4.39 12.46
CA ASN A 78 24.67 3.06 12.02
C ASN A 78 23.16 2.95 11.77
N LYS A 79 22.35 3.78 12.44
CA LYS A 79 20.88 3.70 12.42
C LYS A 79 20.22 4.66 11.41
N ILE A 80 20.92 5.71 10.99
CA ILE A 80 20.44 6.76 10.07
C ILE A 80 21.05 6.58 8.68
#